data_AF-A0A9W4QRB1-F1
#
_entry.id   AF-A0A9W4QRB1-F1
#
_cell.length_a   1.000
_cell.length_b   1.000
_cell.length_c   1.000
_cell.angle_alpha   90.00
_cell.angle_beta   90.00
_cell.angle_gamma   90.00
#
_symmetry.space_group_name_H-M   'P 1'
#
loop_
_entity.id
_entity.type
_entity.pdbx_description
1 polymer ?
#
loop_
_entity_poly.entity_id
_entity_poly.type
_entity_poly.pdbx_seq_one_letter_code
_entity_poly.pdbx_strand_id
1 'polypeptide(L)'
;MPIKAALKLFIYCVFICFSNLAVANALEPFAYTLKQQDTDLLNQGSVFQVTDGAFPRDHSDIETLFEKKQPQSRTSFFGGSFWFVIKLENKTDLNELVLYSYNTLLSKIETRIYDMSNFDEPINRYTTGGIYPNEFAFHYGNRIELTPNRPYILIAKFQSEYFYTPPKLVLSPYDDFFVKKTSYNMIMLLCFGVGIALGLYNFLIYLGDRDKTHLYYALFTACWVLAWSQFFHIPD
;
A
#
# COMPACT_ATOMS: atom_id res chain seq x y z
N MET A 1 28.99 -27.51 -50.10
CA MET A 1 29.39 -26.79 -48.87
C MET A 1 30.07 -27.76 -47.92
N PRO A 2 31.26 -27.47 -47.39
CA PRO A 2 32.04 -28.44 -46.64
C PRO A 2 31.38 -28.71 -45.27
N ILE A 3 31.26 -29.99 -44.90
CA ILE A 3 30.67 -30.49 -43.65
C ILE A 3 31.19 -29.75 -42.39
N LYS A 4 32.44 -29.27 -42.44
CA LYS A 4 33.07 -28.47 -41.38
C LYS A 4 32.39 -27.10 -41.14
N ALA A 5 31.84 -26.48 -42.18
CA ALA A 5 31.13 -25.21 -42.06
C ALA A 5 29.74 -25.40 -41.45
N ALA A 6 29.05 -26.50 -41.80
CA ALA A 6 27.76 -26.86 -41.21
C ALA A 6 27.90 -27.23 -39.72
N LEU A 7 28.97 -27.95 -39.36
CA LEU A 7 29.24 -28.30 -37.95
C LEU A 7 29.56 -27.06 -37.10
N LYS A 8 30.32 -26.10 -37.62
CA LYS A 8 30.56 -24.83 -36.93
C LYS A 8 29.27 -24.04 -36.74
N LEU A 9 28.43 -23.95 -37.78
CA LEU A 9 27.15 -23.25 -37.69
C LEU A 9 26.22 -23.90 -36.64
N PHE A 10 26.18 -25.23 -36.60
CA PHE A 10 25.39 -25.98 -35.61
C PHE A 10 25.90 -25.71 -34.18
N ILE A 11 27.21 -25.73 -33.95
CA ILE A 11 27.80 -25.43 -32.64
C ILE A 11 27.49 -23.97 -32.23
N TYR A 12 27.55 -23.01 -33.16
CA TYR A 12 27.16 -21.61 -32.88
C TYR A 12 25.67 -21.48 -32.54
N CYS A 13 24.77 -22.16 -33.25
CA CYS A 13 23.34 -22.17 -32.93
C CYS A 13 23.05 -22.79 -31.56
N VAL A 14 23.73 -23.88 -31.21
CA VAL A 14 23.59 -24.51 -29.88
C VAL A 14 24.09 -23.54 -28.80
N PHE A 15 25.21 -22.86 -28.99
CA PHE A 15 25.75 -21.90 -28.02
C PHE A 15 24.83 -20.67 -27.83
N ILE A 16 24.15 -20.22 -28.89
CA ILE A 16 23.16 -19.12 -28.83
C ILE A 16 21.85 -19.58 -28.15
N CYS A 17 21.43 -20.83 -28.34
CA CYS A 17 20.26 -21.39 -27.66
C CYS A 17 20.49 -21.62 -26.16
N PHE A 18 21.71 -21.99 -25.74
CA PHE A 18 22.02 -22.21 -24.32
C PHE A 18 22.34 -20.91 -23.55
N SER A 19 22.75 -19.83 -24.22
CA SER A 19 23.05 -18.55 -23.56
C SER A 19 21.80 -17.74 -23.18
N ASN A 20 20.61 -18.14 -23.63
CA ASN A 20 19.33 -17.53 -23.26
C ASN A 20 18.53 -18.31 -22.21
N LEU A 21 19.11 -19.36 -21.61
CA LEU A 21 18.59 -19.94 -20.38
C LEU A 21 18.98 -19.03 -19.20
N ALA A 22 18.42 -17.83 -19.18
CA ALA A 22 18.27 -17.11 -17.94
C ALA A 22 17.31 -17.95 -17.09
N VAL A 23 17.86 -18.68 -16.13
CA VAL A 23 17.08 -19.21 -15.01
C VAL A 23 16.31 -18.01 -14.48
N ALA A 24 14.97 -18.07 -14.52
CA ALA A 24 14.14 -17.05 -13.90
C ALA A 24 14.60 -16.93 -12.45
N ASN A 25 15.31 -15.85 -12.12
CA ASN A 25 15.77 -15.62 -10.75
C ASN A 25 14.53 -15.65 -9.88
N ALA A 26 14.44 -16.66 -9.01
CA ALA A 26 13.49 -16.64 -7.92
C ALA A 26 13.67 -15.30 -7.22
N LEU A 27 12.63 -14.46 -7.20
CA LEU A 27 12.66 -13.15 -6.54
C LEU A 27 13.31 -13.32 -5.16
N GLU A 28 14.49 -12.72 -4.95
CA GLU A 28 15.15 -12.72 -3.66
C GLU A 28 14.26 -11.98 -2.65
N PRO A 29 14.14 -12.44 -1.40
CA PRO A 29 13.34 -11.75 -0.40
C PRO A 29 13.85 -10.32 -0.19
N PHE A 30 12.93 -9.35 -0.22
CA PHE A 30 13.21 -7.99 0.19
C PHE A 30 13.57 -7.97 1.67
N ALA A 31 14.85 -7.67 1.97
CA ALA A 31 15.36 -7.55 3.32
C ALA A 31 14.92 -6.22 3.95
N TYR A 32 13.88 -6.25 4.77
CA TYR A 32 13.38 -5.08 5.48
C TYR A 32 14.32 -4.75 6.65
N THR A 33 14.85 -3.53 6.66
CA THR A 33 15.54 -2.93 7.83
C THR A 33 14.91 -1.58 8.16
N LEU A 34 15.24 -1.01 9.32
CA LEU A 34 14.74 0.30 9.75
C LEU A 34 15.07 1.43 8.75
N LYS A 35 16.13 1.29 7.95
CA LYS A 35 16.47 2.27 6.89
C LYS A 35 15.47 2.29 5.75
N GLN A 36 14.67 1.23 5.58
CA GLN A 36 13.67 1.10 4.52
C GLN A 36 12.24 1.39 5.00
N GLN A 37 12.06 1.98 6.19
CA GLN A 37 10.74 2.28 6.76
C GLN A 37 9.81 3.08 5.83
N ASP A 38 10.37 3.98 5.01
CA ASP A 38 9.61 4.80 4.05
C ASP A 38 9.70 4.27 2.60
N THR A 39 10.26 3.07 2.40
CA THR A 39 10.39 2.47 1.06
C THR A 39 9.07 1.88 0.60
N ASP A 40 8.57 2.40 -0.53
CA ASP A 40 7.35 1.90 -1.15
C ASP A 40 7.54 0.47 -1.67
N LEU A 41 6.90 -0.48 -0.99
CA LEU A 41 6.94 -1.92 -1.25
C LEU A 41 6.34 -2.25 -2.62
N LEU A 42 5.42 -1.44 -3.15
CA LEU A 42 4.86 -1.67 -4.49
C LEU A 42 5.94 -1.59 -5.58
N ASN A 43 7.05 -0.90 -5.33
CA ASN A 43 8.20 -0.84 -6.25
C ASN A 43 9.24 -1.94 -5.98
N GLN A 44 9.09 -2.69 -4.89
CA GLN A 44 10.02 -3.78 -4.49
C GLN A 44 9.45 -5.17 -4.80
N GLY A 45 8.13 -5.27 -5.01
CA GLY A 45 7.45 -6.50 -5.39
C GLY A 45 6.90 -6.47 -6.81
N SER A 46 6.03 -7.42 -7.10
CA SER A 46 5.36 -7.58 -8.38
C SER A 46 3.89 -7.16 -8.29
N VAL A 47 3.44 -6.40 -9.27
CA VAL A 47 2.04 -5.96 -9.39
C VAL A 47 1.42 -6.64 -10.61
N PHE A 48 0.26 -7.25 -10.41
CA PHE A 48 -0.43 -8.07 -11.40
C PHE A 48 -1.88 -7.66 -11.57
N GLN A 49 -2.42 -7.84 -12.78
CA GLN A 49 -3.84 -7.63 -13.02
C GLN A 49 -4.71 -8.70 -12.33
N VAL A 50 -5.89 -8.29 -11.85
CA VAL A 50 -6.91 -9.22 -11.34
C VAL A 50 -7.67 -9.84 -12.51
N THR A 51 -7.36 -11.10 -12.82
CA THR A 51 -8.14 -11.92 -13.79
C THR A 51 -9.14 -12.84 -13.08
N ASP A 52 -8.78 -13.31 -11.88
CA ASP A 52 -9.64 -14.01 -10.93
C ASP A 52 -9.56 -13.25 -9.61
N GLY A 53 -10.72 -13.05 -8.97
CA GLY A 53 -10.90 -12.23 -7.79
C GLY A 53 -10.63 -12.96 -6.47
N ALA A 54 -10.49 -14.28 -6.49
CA ALA A 54 -10.18 -15.08 -5.31
C ALA A 54 -8.68 -14.97 -4.93
N PHE A 55 -8.40 -14.96 -3.63
CA PHE A 55 -7.04 -15.12 -3.13
C PHE A 55 -6.56 -16.56 -3.39
N PRO A 56 -5.24 -16.75 -3.61
CA PRO A 56 -4.64 -18.08 -3.68
C PRO A 56 -5.02 -18.93 -2.47
N ARG A 57 -5.44 -20.17 -2.72
CA ARG A 57 -5.87 -21.10 -1.68
C ARG A 57 -4.73 -21.97 -1.18
N ASP A 58 -3.80 -22.32 -2.07
CA ASP A 58 -2.69 -23.21 -1.78
C ASP A 58 -1.41 -22.76 -2.50
N HIS A 59 -0.33 -23.49 -2.25
CA HIS A 59 0.98 -23.24 -2.83
C HIS A 59 0.97 -23.17 -4.37
N SER A 60 0.22 -24.06 -5.04
CA SER A 60 0.17 -24.13 -6.50
C SER A 60 -0.51 -22.90 -7.11
N ASP A 61 -1.51 -22.35 -6.43
CA ASP A 61 -2.16 -21.09 -6.82
C ASP A 61 -1.19 -19.90 -6.69
N ILE A 62 -0.36 -19.88 -5.65
CA ILE A 62 0.64 -18.82 -5.44
C ILE A 62 1.73 -18.89 -6.52
N GLU A 63 2.25 -20.08 -6.85
CA GLU A 63 3.21 -20.23 -7.94
C GLU A 63 2.60 -19.83 -9.28
N THR A 64 1.36 -20.24 -9.53
CA THR A 64 0.60 -19.82 -10.72
C THR A 64 0.43 -18.29 -10.78
N LEU A 65 0.25 -17.63 -9.64
CA LEU A 65 0.19 -16.17 -9.54
C LEU A 65 1.48 -15.51 -10.02
N PHE A 66 2.64 -16.09 -9.66
CA PHE A 66 3.96 -15.60 -10.09
C PHE A 66 4.25 -15.90 -11.57
N GLU A 67 3.80 -17.04 -12.09
CA GLU A 67 4.13 -17.49 -13.45
C GLU A 67 3.21 -16.93 -14.54
N LYS A 68 1.90 -16.79 -14.25
CA LYS A 68 0.89 -16.62 -15.32
C LYS A 68 0.30 -15.22 -15.45
N LYS A 69 0.60 -14.28 -14.56
CA LYS A 69 -0.08 -12.97 -14.62
C LYS A 69 0.74 -11.91 -15.34
N GLN A 70 0.04 -11.18 -16.22
CA GLN A 70 0.62 -10.04 -16.91
C GLN A 70 1.00 -8.95 -15.90
N PRO A 71 2.26 -8.50 -15.88
CA PRO A 71 2.68 -7.38 -15.05
C PRO A 71 1.80 -6.18 -15.36
N GLN A 72 1.22 -5.58 -14.33
CA GLN A 72 0.49 -4.33 -14.49
C GLN A 72 1.46 -3.18 -14.27
N SER A 73 1.76 -2.45 -15.35
CA SER A 73 2.75 -1.38 -15.31
C SER A 73 2.28 -0.14 -14.55
N ARG A 74 0.96 0.11 -14.44
CA ARG A 74 0.36 1.24 -13.70
C ARG A 74 -1.05 0.95 -13.19
N THR A 75 -1.38 1.46 -12.01
CA THR A 75 -2.77 1.59 -11.55
C THR A 75 -3.49 2.61 -12.45
N SER A 76 -4.61 2.22 -13.05
CA SER A 76 -5.44 3.16 -13.80
C SER A 76 -6.09 4.15 -12.82
N PHE A 77 -6.13 5.44 -13.16
CA PHE A 77 -6.89 6.43 -12.38
C PHE A 77 -8.38 6.07 -12.31
N PHE A 78 -8.90 5.35 -13.31
CA PHE A 78 -10.31 4.97 -13.41
C PHE A 78 -10.71 3.78 -12.51
N GLY A 79 -9.97 3.56 -11.42
CA GLY A 79 -10.23 2.49 -10.48
C GLY A 79 -9.86 1.10 -11.00
N GLY A 80 -10.42 0.09 -10.34
CA GLY A 80 -10.22 -1.32 -10.63
C GLY A 80 -9.65 -2.09 -9.45
N SER A 81 -9.04 -3.23 -9.76
CA SER A 81 -8.35 -4.04 -8.76
C SER A 81 -7.04 -4.59 -9.31
N PHE A 82 -6.05 -4.69 -8.43
CA PHE A 82 -4.77 -5.28 -8.76
C PHE A 82 -4.27 -6.14 -7.60
N TRP A 83 -3.45 -7.14 -7.94
CA TRP A 83 -2.73 -7.97 -7.00
C TRP A 83 -1.33 -7.39 -6.80
N PHE A 84 -0.87 -7.35 -5.56
CA PHE A 84 0.50 -7.04 -5.18
C PHE A 84 1.09 -8.25 -4.47
N VAL A 85 2.31 -8.62 -4.82
CA VAL A 85 3.01 -9.77 -4.25
C VAL A 85 4.45 -9.40 -3.98
N ILE A 86 4.91 -9.67 -2.76
CA ILE A 86 6.31 -9.46 -2.39
C ILE A 86 6.80 -10.58 -1.48
N LYS A 87 8.03 -11.00 -1.71
CA LYS A 87 8.80 -11.83 -0.77
C LYS A 87 9.54 -10.90 0.16
N LEU A 88 9.40 -11.08 1.45
CA LEU A 88 9.88 -10.14 2.46
C LEU A 88 10.55 -10.91 3.58
N GLU A 89 11.67 -10.41 4.08
CA GLU A 89 12.30 -10.92 5.28
C GLU A 89 12.53 -9.76 6.26
N ASN A 90 12.04 -9.91 7.49
CA ASN A 90 12.27 -8.92 8.53
C ASN A 90 13.71 -9.07 9.08
N LYS A 91 14.61 -8.15 8.74
CA LYS A 91 15.99 -8.11 9.26
C LYS A 91 16.16 -7.15 10.44
N THR A 92 15.05 -6.71 11.06
CA THR A 92 15.06 -5.95 12.30
C THR A 92 14.90 -6.88 13.50
N ASP A 93 15.14 -6.36 14.70
CA ASP A 93 14.87 -7.08 15.96
C ASP A 93 13.43 -6.91 16.46
N LEU A 94 12.57 -6.25 15.67
CA LEU A 94 11.19 -5.93 16.03
C LEU A 94 10.24 -6.99 15.46
N ASN A 95 9.31 -7.48 16.27
CA ASN A 95 8.25 -8.36 15.77
C ASN A 95 7.05 -7.56 15.24
N GLU A 96 6.79 -6.39 15.82
CA GLU A 96 5.58 -5.62 15.59
C GLU A 96 5.84 -4.47 14.64
N LEU A 97 5.18 -4.55 13.49
CA LEU A 97 5.27 -3.57 12.44
C LEU A 97 3.86 -3.10 12.07
N VAL A 98 3.78 -2.02 11.32
CA VAL A 98 2.55 -1.50 10.76
C VAL A 98 2.71 -1.51 9.25
N LEU A 99 1.86 -2.29 8.61
CA LEU A 99 1.69 -2.23 7.17
C LEU A 99 0.61 -1.20 6.88
N TYR A 100 1.01 -0.09 6.26
CA TYR A 100 0.07 1.00 5.99
C TYR A 100 0.22 1.53 4.58
N SER A 101 -0.90 2.05 4.08
CA SER A 101 -0.92 2.77 2.83
C SER A 101 -1.07 4.26 3.10
N TYR A 102 -0.36 5.10 2.35
CA TYR A 102 -0.41 6.54 2.54
C TYR A 102 -0.60 7.29 1.24
N ASN A 103 -1.12 8.51 1.37
CA ASN A 103 -1.40 9.40 0.24
C ASN A 103 -2.22 8.70 -0.84
N THR A 104 -3.27 7.98 -0.44
CA THR A 104 -4.21 7.31 -1.34
C THR A 104 -5.59 7.25 -0.71
N LEU A 105 -6.61 7.34 -1.57
CA LEU A 105 -7.99 7.02 -1.25
C LEU A 105 -8.31 5.72 -1.97
N LEU A 106 -8.76 4.72 -1.25
CA LEU A 106 -9.10 3.41 -1.81
C LEU A 106 -10.24 2.78 -1.00
N SER A 107 -10.98 1.88 -1.64
CA SER A 107 -12.15 1.27 -1.01
C SER A 107 -11.74 0.15 -0.07
N LYS A 108 -10.86 -0.75 -0.53
CA LYS A 108 -10.45 -1.93 0.23
C LYS A 108 -9.01 -2.34 -0.10
N ILE A 109 -8.24 -2.66 0.93
CA ILE A 109 -7.03 -3.48 0.85
C ILE A 109 -7.28 -4.72 1.69
N GLU A 110 -7.13 -5.89 1.09
CA GLU A 110 -7.01 -7.14 1.84
C GLU A 110 -5.59 -7.64 1.69
N THR A 111 -4.93 -7.94 2.81
CA THR A 111 -3.56 -8.46 2.82
C THR A 111 -3.55 -9.81 3.50
N ARG A 112 -2.84 -10.78 2.90
CA ARG A 112 -2.59 -12.09 3.46
C ARG A 112 -1.10 -12.34 3.52
N ILE A 113 -0.64 -12.81 4.67
CA ILE A 113 0.76 -13.12 4.93
C ILE A 113 0.90 -14.63 5.02
N TYR A 114 1.84 -15.18 4.27
CA TYR A 114 2.15 -16.61 4.22
C TYR A 114 3.58 -16.81 4.71
N ASP A 115 3.80 -17.81 5.54
CA ASP A 115 5.14 -18.21 5.97
C ASP A 115 5.82 -18.98 4.84
N MET A 116 7.09 -18.70 4.52
CA MET A 116 7.75 -19.47 3.47
C MET A 116 8.06 -20.92 3.83
N SER A 117 8.01 -21.27 5.11
CA SER A 117 8.13 -22.66 5.56
C SER A 117 6.82 -23.44 5.39
N ASN A 118 5.67 -22.76 5.32
CA ASN A 118 4.35 -23.37 5.14
C ASN A 118 3.41 -22.40 4.39
N PHE A 119 3.13 -22.74 3.14
CA PHE A 119 2.32 -21.94 2.21
C PHE A 119 0.87 -22.37 2.08
N ASP A 120 0.44 -23.41 2.81
CA ASP A 120 -0.89 -24.00 2.61
C ASP A 120 -2.00 -23.08 3.10
N GLU A 121 -1.73 -22.28 4.14
CA GLU A 121 -2.68 -21.31 4.67
C GLU A 121 -1.98 -20.00 5.06
N PRO A 122 -2.65 -18.85 4.90
CA PRO A 122 -2.11 -17.59 5.39
C PRO A 122 -2.06 -17.60 6.91
N ILE A 123 -0.90 -17.29 7.48
CA ILE A 123 -0.73 -17.17 8.93
C ILE A 123 -1.56 -16.02 9.49
N ASN A 124 -1.71 -14.94 8.73
CA ASN A 124 -2.46 -13.75 9.14
C ASN A 124 -3.21 -13.14 7.94
N ARG A 125 -4.36 -12.51 8.24
CA ARG A 125 -5.21 -11.79 7.27
C ARG A 125 -5.57 -10.43 7.83
N TYR A 126 -5.37 -9.40 7.02
CA TYR A 126 -5.61 -8.01 7.40
C TYR A 126 -6.52 -7.34 6.37
N THR A 127 -7.38 -6.44 6.83
CA THR A 127 -8.25 -5.65 5.95
C THR A 127 -8.26 -4.20 6.43
N THR A 128 -8.15 -3.27 5.48
CA THR A 128 -8.25 -1.83 5.70
C THR A 128 -8.82 -1.14 4.44
N GLY A 129 -8.96 0.18 4.47
CA GLY A 129 -9.51 1.00 3.39
C GLY A 129 -10.79 1.73 3.79
N GLY A 130 -11.28 2.62 2.93
CA GLY A 130 -12.37 3.56 3.26
C GLY A 130 -13.74 2.96 3.57
N ILE A 131 -13.95 1.65 3.35
CA ILE A 131 -15.20 0.97 3.73
C ILE A 131 -15.07 0.12 5.00
N TYR A 132 -13.89 0.09 5.62
CA TYR A 132 -13.60 -0.67 6.83
C TYR A 132 -13.17 0.27 7.96
N PRO A 133 -13.49 -0.07 9.23
CA PRO A 133 -13.03 0.73 10.36
C PRO A 133 -11.50 0.73 10.42
N ASN A 134 -10.92 1.90 10.67
CA ASN A 134 -9.48 2.05 10.77
C ASN A 134 -8.98 1.60 12.15
N GLU A 135 -7.88 0.84 12.17
CA GLU A 135 -7.18 0.48 13.40
C GLU A 135 -6.47 1.71 14.01
N PHE A 136 -5.98 2.61 13.15
CA PHE A 136 -5.32 3.85 13.53
C PHE A 136 -6.18 5.04 13.09
N ALA A 137 -6.46 5.96 14.02
CA ALA A 137 -7.29 7.12 13.74
C ALA A 137 -6.81 7.87 12.49
N PHE A 138 -7.69 8.00 11.48
CA PHE A 138 -7.44 8.75 10.25
C PHE A 138 -6.39 8.15 9.28
N HIS A 139 -5.91 6.92 9.50
CA HIS A 139 -4.90 6.29 8.63
C HIS A 139 -5.28 4.84 8.27
N TYR A 140 -5.12 4.50 6.98
CA TYR A 140 -5.24 3.11 6.51
C TYR A 140 -4.00 2.32 6.87
N GLY A 141 -4.16 1.30 7.70
CA GLY A 141 -3.08 0.39 8.03
C GLY A 141 -3.52 -0.64 9.05
N ASN A 142 -2.71 -1.67 9.17
CA ASN A 142 -2.91 -2.73 10.15
C ASN A 142 -1.60 -3.00 10.89
N ARG A 143 -1.70 -3.27 12.19
CA ARG A 143 -0.59 -3.85 12.94
C ARG A 143 -0.38 -5.28 12.46
N ILE A 144 0.85 -5.59 12.10
CA ILE A 144 1.26 -6.92 11.64
C ILE A 144 2.40 -7.45 12.50
N GLU A 145 2.48 -8.77 12.59
CA GLU A 145 3.56 -9.46 13.27
C GLU A 145 4.42 -10.22 12.27
N LEU A 146 5.71 -9.90 12.22
CA LEU A 146 6.70 -10.55 11.39
C LEU A 146 7.90 -10.94 12.24
N THR A 147 8.14 -12.23 12.44
CA THR A 147 9.28 -12.71 13.21
C THR A 147 10.60 -12.32 12.53
N PRO A 148 11.58 -11.78 13.27
CA PRO A 148 12.93 -11.53 12.78
C PRO A 148 13.56 -12.74 12.09
N ASN A 149 14.26 -12.47 10.99
CA ASN A 149 14.97 -13.43 10.15
C ASN A 149 14.11 -14.58 9.62
N ARG A 150 12.79 -14.38 9.56
CA ARG A 150 11.87 -15.29 8.90
C ARG A 150 11.39 -14.71 7.57
N PRO A 151 11.49 -15.48 6.47
CA PRO A 151 10.98 -15.05 5.18
C PRO A 151 9.47 -15.32 5.05
N TYR A 152 8.75 -14.37 4.48
CA TYR A 152 7.31 -14.37 4.27
C TYR A 152 6.96 -14.01 2.82
N ILE A 153 5.79 -14.44 2.37
CA ILE A 153 5.13 -13.91 1.17
C ILE A 153 3.95 -13.08 1.60
N LEU A 154 3.93 -11.82 1.18
CA LEU A 154 2.81 -10.92 1.37
C LEU A 154 2.07 -10.80 0.05
N ILE A 155 0.77 -11.11 0.07
CA ILE A 155 -0.14 -10.95 -1.06
C ILE A 155 -1.21 -9.95 -0.65
N ALA A 156 -1.31 -8.84 -1.38
CA ALA A 156 -2.34 -7.84 -1.15
C ALA A 156 -3.23 -7.67 -2.39
N LYS A 157 -4.53 -7.52 -2.16
CA LYS A 157 -5.50 -7.11 -3.18
C LYS A 157 -5.93 -5.69 -2.90
N PHE A 158 -5.66 -4.81 -3.86
CA PHE A 158 -6.15 -3.44 -3.82
C PHE A 158 -7.41 -3.35 -4.68
N GLN A 159 -8.44 -2.69 -4.15
CA GLN A 159 -9.70 -2.47 -4.85
C GLN A 159 -10.21 -1.06 -4.58
N SER A 160 -10.52 -0.33 -5.65
CA SER A 160 -11.21 0.94 -5.55
C SER A 160 -11.95 1.30 -6.83
N GLU A 161 -13.04 2.06 -6.72
CA GLU A 161 -13.70 2.68 -7.87
C GLU A 161 -12.87 3.80 -8.49
N TYR A 162 -11.96 4.41 -7.72
CA TYR A 162 -11.10 5.49 -8.17
C TYR A 162 -9.81 5.56 -7.36
N PHE A 163 -8.66 5.53 -8.04
CA PHE A 163 -7.37 5.77 -7.38
C PHE A 163 -6.99 7.23 -7.61
N TYR A 164 -7.17 8.09 -6.59
CA TYR A 164 -6.83 9.51 -6.66
C TYR A 164 -5.33 9.73 -6.95
N THR A 165 -4.51 8.85 -6.39
CA THR A 165 -3.06 8.80 -6.56
C THR A 165 -2.66 7.32 -6.64
N PRO A 166 -1.55 6.99 -7.31
CA PRO A 166 -0.99 5.65 -7.20
C PRO A 166 -0.78 5.32 -5.72
N PRO A 167 -1.36 4.21 -5.21
CA PRO A 167 -1.20 3.84 -3.82
C PRO A 167 0.27 3.60 -3.54
N LYS A 168 0.66 3.79 -2.29
CA LYS A 168 1.98 3.40 -1.79
C LYS A 168 1.76 2.50 -0.59
N LEU A 169 2.59 1.48 -0.44
CA LEU A 169 2.51 0.54 0.67
C LEU A 169 3.86 0.48 1.37
N VAL A 170 3.87 0.62 2.69
CA VAL A 170 5.11 0.73 3.46
C VAL A 170 5.01 -0.04 4.76
N LEU A 171 6.17 -0.38 5.32
CA LEU A 171 6.31 -1.04 6.63
C LEU A 171 7.02 -0.12 7.61
N SER A 172 6.43 0.08 8.77
CA SER A 172 7.02 0.89 9.84
C SER A 172 7.03 0.15 11.17
N PRO A 173 8.02 0.39 12.05
CA PRO A 173 7.90 0.05 13.46
C PRO A 173 6.59 0.59 14.05
N TYR A 174 5.96 -0.21 14.91
CA TYR A 174 4.70 0.16 15.56
C TYR A 174 4.85 1.42 16.41
N ASP A 175 5.84 1.47 17.30
CA ASP A 175 6.01 2.59 18.23
C ASP A 175 6.26 3.91 17.49
N ASP A 176 7.14 3.89 16.49
CA ASP A 176 7.44 5.06 15.67
C ASP A 176 6.20 5.53 14.90
N PHE A 177 5.43 4.60 14.33
CA PHE A 177 4.21 4.91 13.61
C PHE A 177 3.18 5.54 14.55
N PHE A 178 2.94 4.90 15.69
CA PHE A 178 1.92 5.33 16.65
C PHE A 178 2.21 6.73 17.19
N VAL A 179 3.43 6.99 17.65
CA VAL A 179 3.83 8.29 18.20
C VAL A 179 3.75 9.39 17.14
N LYS A 180 4.28 9.12 15.93
CA LYS A 180 4.30 10.08 14.83
C LYS A 180 2.90 10.44 14.35
N LYS A 181 2.05 9.43 14.11
CA LYS A 181 0.68 9.64 13.63
C LYS A 181 -0.21 10.30 14.67
N THR A 182 -0.07 9.92 15.94
CA THR A 182 -0.79 10.57 17.04
C THR A 182 -0.44 12.05 17.13
N SER A 183 0.84 12.40 17.05
CA SER A 183 1.29 13.79 17.08
C SER A 183 0.74 14.60 15.90
N TYR A 184 0.74 14.02 14.69
CA TYR A 184 0.15 14.68 13.52
C TYR A 184 -1.36 14.88 13.65
N ASN A 185 -2.07 13.88 14.17
CA ASN A 185 -3.50 13.97 14.40
C ASN A 185 -3.82 15.06 15.44
N MET A 186 -3.05 15.18 16.52
CA MET A 186 -3.21 16.23 17.52
C MET A 186 -3.03 17.64 16.93
N ILE A 187 -1.98 17.85 16.14
CA ILE A 187 -1.73 19.14 15.48
C ILE A 187 -2.87 19.48 14.51
N MET A 188 -3.32 18.49 13.73
CA MET A 188 -4.41 18.66 12.79
C MET A 188 -5.75 18.98 13.48
N LEU A 189 -6.09 18.29 14.57
CA LEU A 189 -7.27 18.59 15.40
C LEU A 189 -7.19 19.98 16.03
N LEU A 190 -6.01 20.41 16.48
CA LEU A 190 -5.79 21.75 17.01
C LEU A 190 -6.06 22.82 15.93
N CYS A 191 -5.52 22.62 14.71
CA CYS A 191 -5.78 23.52 13.58
C CYS A 191 -7.26 23.59 13.23
N PHE A 192 -7.99 22.46 13.28
CA PHE A 192 -9.44 22.47 13.10
C PHE A 192 -10.18 23.17 14.22
N GLY A 193 -9.76 22.98 15.48
CA GLY A 193 -10.31 23.71 16.61
C GLY A 193 -10.18 25.22 16.44
N VAL A 194 -9.02 25.71 15.98
CA VAL A 194 -8.81 27.13 15.67
C VAL A 194 -9.72 27.58 14.53
N GLY A 195 -9.84 26.80 13.45
CA GLY A 195 -10.73 27.11 12.32
C GLY A 195 -12.20 27.21 12.74
N ILE A 196 -12.67 26.27 13.55
CA ILE A 196 -14.04 26.27 14.09
C ILE A 196 -14.26 27.47 15.00
N ALA A 197 -13.32 27.76 15.91
CA ALA A 197 -13.42 28.91 16.82
C ALA A 197 -13.46 30.25 16.06
N LEU A 198 -12.61 30.42 15.04
CA LEU A 198 -12.62 31.60 14.16
C LEU A 198 -13.93 31.74 13.40
N GLY A 199 -14.48 30.64 12.89
CA GLY A 199 -15.76 30.63 12.20
C GLY A 199 -16.92 31.02 13.11
N LEU A 200 -16.99 30.42 14.30
CA LEU A 200 -17.99 30.76 15.31
C LEU A 200 -17.85 32.21 15.79
N TYR A 201 -16.63 32.68 16.03
CA TYR A 201 -16.37 34.06 16.43
C TYR A 201 -16.94 35.06 15.41
N ASN A 202 -16.62 34.88 14.13
CA ASN A 202 -17.13 35.75 13.07
C ASN A 202 -18.65 35.63 12.90
N PHE A 203 -19.20 34.43 13.06
CA PHE A 203 -20.65 34.23 13.02
C PHE A 203 -21.37 34.99 14.15
N LEU A 204 -20.83 34.97 15.37
CA LEU A 204 -21.38 35.68 16.52
C LEU A 204 -21.34 37.21 16.32
N ILE A 205 -20.24 37.75 15.77
CA ILE A 205 -20.16 39.18 15.42
C ILE A 205 -21.25 39.54 14.42
N TYR A 206 -21.42 38.74 13.37
CA TYR A 206 -22.47 38.97 12.38
C TYR A 206 -23.87 39.03 13.01
N LEU A 207 -24.18 38.19 14.01
CA LEU A 207 -25.49 38.24 14.68
C LEU A 207 -25.77 39.60 15.34
N GLY A 208 -24.72 40.26 15.87
CA GLY A 208 -24.81 41.58 16.49
C GLY A 208 -24.76 42.73 15.50
N ASP A 209 -23.72 42.80 14.67
CA ASP A 209 -23.43 43.95 13.79
C ASP A 209 -24.12 43.86 12.41
N ARG A 210 -24.54 42.66 12.00
CA ARG A 210 -25.16 42.37 10.69
C ARG A 210 -24.32 42.72 9.46
N ASP A 211 -23.02 42.97 9.62
CA ASP A 211 -22.08 43.09 8.50
C ASP A 211 -21.84 41.72 7.83
N LYS A 212 -22.21 41.63 6.55
CA LYS A 212 -22.09 40.43 5.72
C LYS A 212 -20.65 39.94 5.57
N THR A 213 -19.65 40.81 5.75
CA THR A 213 -18.23 40.43 5.69
C THR A 213 -17.90 39.33 6.69
N HIS A 214 -18.40 39.47 7.93
CA HIS A 214 -18.21 38.46 8.97
C HIS A 214 -18.96 37.15 8.68
N LEU A 215 -20.15 37.23 8.06
CA LEU A 215 -20.88 36.04 7.62
C LEU A 215 -20.12 35.28 6.55
N TYR A 216 -19.58 35.96 5.53
CA TYR A 216 -18.79 35.31 4.48
C TYR A 216 -17.53 34.68 5.03
N TYR A 217 -16.86 35.32 5.99
CA TYR A 217 -15.70 34.75 6.64
C TYR A 217 -16.05 33.48 7.45
N ALA A 218 -17.14 33.53 8.21
CA ALA A 218 -17.62 32.37 8.96
C ALA A 218 -17.95 31.18 8.03
N LEU A 219 -18.68 31.42 6.94
CA LEU A 219 -18.99 30.39 5.95
C LEU A 219 -17.73 29.84 5.28
N PHE A 220 -16.80 30.71 4.91
CA PHE A 220 -15.52 30.29 4.34
C PHE A 220 -14.76 29.35 5.29
N THR A 221 -14.60 29.74 6.56
CA THR A 221 -13.91 28.90 7.55
C THR A 221 -14.64 27.57 7.80
N ALA A 222 -15.97 27.56 7.84
CA ALA A 222 -16.75 26.34 7.98
C ALA A 222 -16.57 25.40 6.78
N CYS A 223 -16.66 25.92 5.55
CA CYS A 223 -16.40 25.15 4.33
C CYS A 223 -14.97 24.62 4.30
N TRP A 224 -13.99 25.40 4.74
CA TRP A 224 -12.59 24.99 4.82
C TRP A 224 -12.42 23.82 5.81
N VAL A 225 -12.94 23.93 7.04
CA VAL A 225 -12.87 22.85 8.03
C VAL A 225 -13.55 21.59 7.49
N LEU A 226 -14.75 21.72 6.92
CA LEU A 226 -15.49 20.58 6.37
C LEU A 226 -14.73 19.90 5.23
N ALA A 227 -14.24 20.66 4.25
CA ALA A 227 -13.51 20.12 3.11
C ALA A 227 -12.27 19.33 3.54
N TRP A 228 -11.47 19.89 4.45
CA TRP A 228 -10.26 19.22 4.93
C TRP A 228 -10.55 18.07 5.89
N SER A 229 -11.62 18.14 6.68
CA SER A 229 -12.01 17.02 7.57
C SER A 229 -12.34 15.75 6.78
N GLN A 230 -13.00 15.90 5.64
CA GLN A 230 -13.30 14.79 4.71
C GLN A 230 -12.02 14.22 4.10
N PHE A 231 -11.08 15.09 3.70
CA PHE A 231 -9.79 14.66 3.15
C PHE A 231 -8.95 13.86 4.15
N PHE A 232 -9.04 14.19 5.44
CA PHE A 232 -8.33 13.50 6.51
C PHE A 232 -9.12 12.34 7.13
N HIS A 233 -10.25 11.91 6.57
CA HIS A 233 -11.04 10.80 7.12
C HIS A 233 -11.47 10.98 8.58
N ILE A 234 -11.65 12.23 9.03
CA ILE A 234 -12.19 12.50 10.37
C ILE A 234 -13.61 11.93 10.59
N PRO A 235 -14.52 11.92 9.60
CA PRO A 235 -15.88 11.45 9.79
C PRO A 235 -16.03 9.92 9.94
N ASP A 236 -14.95 9.15 9.80
CA ASP A 236 -14.95 7.68 9.89
C ASP A 236 -14.78 7.20 11.34
#